data_AF-A0A6M0HQX6-F1
#
_entry.id   AF-A0A6M0HQX6-F1
#
_cell.length_a   1.000
_cell.length_b   1.000
_cell.length_c   1.000
_cell.angle_alpha   90.00
_cell.angle_beta   90.00
_cell.angle_gamma   90.00
#
_symmetry.space_group_name_H-M   'P 1'
#
loop_
_entity.id
_entity.type
_entity.pdbx_description
1 polymer ?
#
loop_
_entity_poly.entity_id
_entity_poly.type
_entity_poly.pdbx_seq_one_letter_code
_entity_poly.pdbx_strand_id
1 'polypeptide(L)'
;MADHRFRTIRLTGLAIALSLATTAPGSAQETPFIDVAHGTMLIHGNYCGPGNRSPRPPVDALDEACMHHDACSPARGELPTCSCNARLHSEAETVAKSPRYAQSLRDTAGFVADAALAMPCH
;
A
#
# COMPACT_ATOMS: atom_id res chain seq x y z
N MET A 1 -65.67 28.79 34.54
CA MET A 1 -65.35 28.29 35.89
C MET A 1 -65.41 26.77 35.89
N ALA A 2 -64.61 26.14 36.76
CA ALA A 2 -63.93 24.84 36.62
C ALA A 2 -64.74 23.58 36.96
N ASP A 3 -64.29 22.43 36.44
CA ASP A 3 -64.12 21.11 37.09
C ASP A 3 -63.83 20.02 36.01
N HIS A 4 -63.11 18.90 36.17
CA HIS A 4 -62.17 18.38 37.18
C HIS A 4 -61.44 17.17 36.52
N ARG A 5 -60.12 17.03 36.78
CA ARG A 5 -59.29 15.81 36.88
C ARG A 5 -58.99 14.86 35.70
N PHE A 6 -57.68 14.77 35.42
CA PHE A 6 -56.82 13.56 35.38
C PHE A 6 -57.45 12.23 34.90
N ARG A 7 -57.05 11.78 33.70
CA ARG A 7 -56.96 10.35 33.40
C ARG A 7 -55.77 10.05 32.47
N THR A 8 -54.93 9.17 32.99
CA THR A 8 -53.71 8.58 32.44
C THR A 8 -53.94 7.82 31.13
N ILE A 9 -53.13 8.07 30.09
CA ILE A 9 -52.96 7.12 28.96
C ILE A 9 -51.47 7.00 28.58
N ARG A 10 -50.96 5.83 28.99
CA ARG A 10 -49.78 5.03 28.66
C ARG A 10 -48.80 5.51 27.57
N LEU A 11 -47.51 5.46 27.95
CA LEU A 11 -46.34 5.35 27.07
C LEU A 11 -46.52 4.24 26.03
N THR A 12 -46.20 4.50 24.77
CA THR A 12 -45.49 3.57 23.85
C THR A 12 -45.27 4.24 22.49
N GLY A 13 -44.02 4.33 22.06
CA GLY A 13 -43.70 4.73 20.69
C GLY A 13 -42.30 5.28 20.51
N LEU A 14 -41.29 4.63 21.10
CA LEU A 14 -39.89 4.91 20.80
C LEU A 14 -39.65 4.52 19.33
N ALA A 15 -39.67 5.50 18.42
CA ALA A 15 -39.27 5.30 17.04
C ALA A 15 -37.75 5.09 17.02
N ILE A 16 -37.32 3.82 17.09
CA ILE A 16 -35.92 3.44 16.91
C ILE A 16 -35.63 3.58 15.42
N ALA A 17 -34.97 4.68 15.06
CA ALA A 17 -34.38 4.85 13.74
C ALA A 17 -33.28 3.78 13.57
N LEU A 18 -33.53 2.80 12.70
CA LEU A 18 -32.59 1.75 12.35
C LEU A 18 -31.48 2.36 11.47
N SER A 19 -30.39 2.79 12.09
CA SER A 19 -29.18 3.21 11.38
C SER A 19 -28.59 2.02 10.64
N LEU A 20 -28.74 1.97 9.31
CA LEU A 20 -27.98 1.04 8.47
C LEU A 20 -26.50 1.45 8.55
N ALA A 21 -25.73 0.76 9.38
CA ALA A 21 -24.28 0.84 9.38
C ALA A 21 -23.77 0.23 8.07
N THR A 22 -23.41 1.08 7.11
CA THR A 22 -22.64 0.68 5.94
C THR A 22 -21.26 0.23 6.41
N THR A 23 -21.05 -1.07 6.56
CA THR A 23 -19.73 -1.66 6.77
C THR A 23 -18.94 -1.51 5.46
N ALA A 24 -18.16 -0.45 5.33
CA ALA A 24 -17.15 -0.38 4.29
C ALA A 24 -16.15 -1.54 4.52
N PRO A 25 -15.81 -2.34 3.50
CA PRO A 25 -14.70 -3.28 3.62
C PRO A 25 -13.42 -2.45 3.83
N GLY A 26 -12.77 -2.65 4.98
CA GLY A 26 -11.44 -2.09 5.20
C GLY A 26 -10.45 -2.75 4.25
N SER A 27 -9.76 -1.96 3.42
CA SER A 27 -8.63 -2.44 2.63
C SER A 27 -7.57 -2.99 3.58
N ALA A 28 -7.29 -4.29 3.51
CA ALA A 28 -6.14 -4.87 4.18
C ALA A 28 -4.89 -4.22 3.57
N GLN A 29 -4.19 -3.42 4.36
CA GLN A 29 -2.90 -2.87 3.97
C GLN A 29 -1.89 -4.02 4.05
N GLU A 30 -1.18 -4.30 2.95
CA GLU A 30 -0.05 -5.23 2.98
C GLU A 30 1.02 -4.61 3.90
N THR A 31 1.28 -5.23 5.05
CA THR A 31 2.28 -4.71 5.99
C THR A 31 3.68 -5.01 5.45
N PRO A 32 4.63 -4.06 5.51
CA PRO A 32 6.02 -4.33 5.14
C PRO A 32 6.57 -5.56 5.88
N PHE A 33 7.26 -6.44 5.15
CA PHE A 33 7.95 -7.58 5.75
C PHE A 33 9.34 -7.14 6.22
N ILE A 34 9.62 -7.29 7.52
CA ILE A 34 10.91 -6.93 8.12
C ILE A 34 11.65 -8.21 8.52
N ASP A 35 12.75 -8.49 7.85
CA ASP A 35 13.71 -9.52 8.26
C ASP A 35 14.97 -8.84 8.80
N VAL A 36 14.98 -8.74 10.12
CA VAL A 36 16.07 -8.13 10.90
C VAL A 36 17.36 -8.93 10.77
N ALA A 37 17.29 -10.25 10.56
CA ALA A 37 18.46 -11.11 10.49
C ALA A 37 19.27 -10.88 9.21
N HIS A 38 18.59 -10.53 8.11
CA HIS A 38 19.23 -10.24 6.82
C HIS A 38 19.26 -8.74 6.48
N GLY A 39 18.78 -7.89 7.40
CA GLY A 39 18.71 -6.44 7.19
C GLY A 39 17.79 -6.04 6.04
N THR A 40 16.83 -6.89 5.68
CA THR A 40 15.93 -6.68 4.55
C THR A 40 14.57 -6.17 5.04
N MET A 41 14.17 -5.00 4.56
CA MET A 41 12.82 -4.48 4.65
C MET A 41 12.18 -4.61 3.27
N LEU A 42 11.18 -5.46 3.13
CA LEU A 42 10.40 -5.60 1.91
C LEU A 42 9.12 -4.80 2.03
N ILE A 43 8.94 -3.88 1.08
CA ILE A 43 7.72 -3.10 0.89
C ILE A 43 6.72 -3.90 0.06
N HIS A 44 7.21 -4.72 -0.87
CA HIS A 44 6.38 -5.52 -1.78
C HIS A 44 7.16 -6.72 -2.33
N GLY A 45 6.47 -7.84 -2.54
CA GLY A 45 6.98 -9.00 -3.26
C GLY A 45 8.30 -9.56 -2.71
N ASN A 46 9.17 -9.98 -3.62
CA ASN A 46 10.45 -10.60 -3.34
C ASN A 46 11.64 -9.63 -3.45
N TYR A 47 11.49 -8.46 -4.09
CA TYR A 47 12.61 -7.59 -4.45
C TYR A 47 12.44 -6.13 -4.01
N CYS A 48 11.22 -5.63 -3.82
CA CYS A 48 11.03 -4.21 -3.51
C CYS A 48 11.44 -3.89 -2.06
N GLY A 49 12.71 -3.51 -1.87
CA GLY A 49 13.32 -3.19 -0.59
C GLY A 49 14.83 -2.98 -0.69
N PRO A 50 15.52 -2.50 0.37
CA PRO A 50 16.97 -2.28 0.32
C PRO A 50 17.80 -3.52 -0.04
N GLY A 51 18.35 -3.51 -1.26
CA GLY A 51 19.36 -4.43 -1.77
C GLY A 51 18.92 -5.87 -1.96
N ASN A 52 17.62 -6.17 -2.05
CA ASN A 52 17.15 -7.54 -1.89
C ASN A 52 17.28 -8.44 -3.13
N ARG A 53 18.43 -9.10 -3.27
CA ARG A 53 18.65 -10.12 -4.31
C ARG A 53 18.02 -11.48 -3.96
N SER A 54 16.70 -11.56 -4.01
CA SER A 54 15.98 -12.82 -3.77
C SER A 54 16.31 -13.88 -4.85
N PRO A 55 16.36 -15.18 -4.51
CA PRO A 55 16.47 -16.25 -5.50
C PRO A 55 15.11 -16.67 -6.08
N ARG A 56 14.00 -16.05 -5.63
CA ARG A 56 12.64 -16.38 -6.07
C ARG A 56 12.25 -15.56 -7.31
N PRO A 57 11.37 -16.06 -8.19
CA PRO A 57 10.85 -15.24 -9.28
C PRO A 57 10.07 -14.03 -8.75
N PRO A 58 10.00 -12.92 -9.50
CA PRO A 58 9.16 -11.79 -9.12
C PRO A 58 7.68 -12.22 -9.11
N VAL A 59 6.90 -11.71 -8.15
CA VAL A 59 5.49 -12.10 -7.99
C VAL A 59 4.54 -11.32 -8.89
N ASP A 60 4.95 -10.14 -9.35
CA ASP A 60 4.22 -9.31 -10.32
C ASP A 60 5.16 -8.32 -11.05
N ALA A 61 4.58 -7.42 -11.84
CA ALA A 61 5.34 -6.46 -12.65
C ALA A 61 6.05 -5.37 -11.84
N LEU A 62 5.56 -5.03 -10.64
CA LEU A 62 6.28 -4.09 -9.77
C LEU A 62 7.50 -4.79 -9.16
N ASP A 63 7.31 -6.02 -8.71
CA ASP A 63 8.39 -6.85 -8.17
C ASP A 63 9.48 -7.14 -9.21
N GLU A 64 9.10 -7.30 -10.49
CA GLU A 64 10.04 -7.41 -11.62
C GLU A 64 10.86 -6.13 -11.82
N ALA A 65 10.23 -4.94 -11.69
CA ALA A 65 10.96 -3.67 -11.75
C ALA A 65 11.99 -3.54 -10.63
N CYS A 66 11.65 -3.98 -9.43
CA CYS A 66 12.57 -4.02 -8.29
C CYS A 66 13.71 -5.03 -8.52
N MET A 67 13.41 -6.22 -9.05
CA MET A 67 14.44 -7.21 -9.42
C MET A 67 15.45 -6.66 -10.42
N HIS A 68 14.97 -5.92 -11.42
CA HIS A 68 15.80 -5.25 -12.40
C HIS A 68 16.73 -4.19 -11.79
N HIS A 69 16.25 -3.43 -10.80
CA HIS A 69 17.05 -2.47 -10.04
C HIS A 69 18.14 -3.16 -9.22
N ASP A 70 17.79 -4.23 -8.51
CA ASP A 70 18.74 -5.01 -7.70
C ASP A 70 19.85 -5.65 -8.54
N ALA A 71 19.52 -6.10 -9.76
CA ALA A 71 20.47 -6.65 -10.72
C ALA A 71 21.37 -5.58 -11.36
N CYS A 72 20.87 -4.36 -11.55
CA CYS A 72 21.62 -3.22 -12.08
C CYS A 72 22.57 -2.63 -11.03
N SER A 73 22.15 -2.61 -9.77
CA SER A 73 22.87 -1.96 -8.67
C SER A 73 24.17 -2.70 -8.32
N PRO A 74 25.19 -1.99 -7.80
CA PRO A 74 26.40 -2.62 -7.28
C PRO A 74 26.11 -3.49 -6.04
N ALA A 75 27.17 -4.08 -5.46
CA ALA A 75 27.01 -4.93 -4.29
C ALA A 75 26.34 -4.18 -3.13
N ARG A 76 25.69 -4.93 -2.23
CA ARG A 76 25.02 -4.35 -1.06
C ARG A 76 25.98 -3.43 -0.30
N GLY A 77 25.54 -2.21 -0.01
CA GLY A 77 26.31 -1.19 0.71
C GLY A 77 26.94 -0.13 -0.19
N GLU A 78 26.92 -0.32 -1.52
CA GLU A 78 27.32 0.69 -2.49
C GLU A 78 26.08 1.44 -3.03
N LEU A 79 26.26 2.70 -3.43
CA LEU A 79 25.17 3.49 -4.03
C LEU A 79 24.85 2.98 -5.43
N PRO A 80 23.58 2.90 -5.84
CA PRO A 80 23.22 2.62 -7.23
C PRO A 80 23.70 3.74 -8.17
N THR A 81 23.94 3.40 -9.43
CA THR A 81 24.14 4.42 -10.47
C THR A 81 22.83 5.18 -10.71
N CYS A 82 22.93 6.45 -11.12
CA CYS A 82 21.72 7.22 -11.43
C CYS A 82 20.88 6.57 -12.55
N SER A 83 21.51 5.84 -13.47
CA SER A 83 20.81 5.06 -14.50
C SER A 83 19.99 3.90 -13.95
N CYS A 84 20.45 3.22 -12.87
CA CYS A 84 19.66 2.17 -12.24
C CYS A 84 18.40 2.75 -11.60
N ASN A 85 18.53 3.87 -10.88
CA ASN A 85 17.39 4.56 -10.25
C ASN A 85 16.40 5.09 -11.31
N ALA A 86 16.90 5.68 -12.39
CA ALA A 86 16.05 6.15 -13.49
C ALA A 86 15.27 5.01 -14.16
N ARG A 87 15.90 3.84 -14.32
CA ARG A 87 15.22 2.64 -14.84
C ARG A 87 14.12 2.16 -13.89
N LEU A 88 14.40 2.06 -12.59
CA LEU A 88 13.41 1.69 -11.58
C LEU A 88 12.20 2.63 -11.62
N HIS A 89 12.45 3.94 -11.66
CA HIS A 89 11.40 4.94 -11.78
C HIS A 89 10.51 4.68 -13.00
N SER A 90 11.10 4.51 -14.19
CA SER A 90 10.33 4.32 -15.43
C SER A 90 9.47 3.04 -15.43
N GLU A 91 10.02 1.93 -14.94
CA GLU A 91 9.32 0.65 -14.89
C GLU A 91 8.19 0.68 -13.85
N ALA A 92 8.44 1.22 -12.65
CA ALA A 92 7.44 1.37 -11.60
C ALA A 92 6.33 2.37 -12.01
N GLU A 93 6.67 3.48 -12.65
CA GLU A 93 5.70 4.47 -13.15
C GLU A 93 4.75 3.85 -14.19
N THR A 94 5.26 2.94 -15.03
CA THR A 94 4.44 2.19 -15.99
C THR A 94 3.39 1.32 -15.29
N VAL A 95 3.74 0.70 -14.16
CA VAL A 95 2.78 -0.06 -13.33
C VAL A 95 1.77 0.89 -12.69
N ALA A 96 2.25 1.98 -12.08
CA ALA A 96 1.42 2.97 -11.38
C ALA A 96 0.33 3.59 -12.29
N LYS A 97 0.66 3.85 -13.56
CA LYS A 97 -0.27 4.46 -14.54
C LYS A 97 -1.20 3.47 -15.23
N SER A 98 -0.98 2.16 -15.07
CA SER A 98 -1.71 1.17 -15.87
C SER A 98 -3.03 0.73 -15.21
N PRO A 99 -4.19 0.95 -15.84
CA PRO A 99 -5.49 0.59 -15.26
C PRO A 99 -5.72 -0.93 -15.15
N ARG A 100 -4.82 -1.75 -15.72
CA ARG A 100 -4.88 -3.22 -15.66
C ARG A 100 -4.56 -3.80 -14.28
N TYR A 101 -3.90 -3.04 -13.41
CA TYR A 101 -3.49 -3.49 -12.08
C TYR A 101 -4.46 -3.02 -10.99
N ALA A 102 -4.51 -3.73 -9.86
CA ALA A 102 -5.29 -3.29 -8.69
C ALA A 102 -4.80 -1.92 -8.18
N GLN A 103 -5.70 -1.10 -7.64
CA GLN A 103 -5.37 0.24 -7.13
C GLN A 103 -4.24 0.19 -6.10
N SER A 104 -4.27 -0.77 -5.17
CA SER A 104 -3.22 -0.94 -4.15
C SER A 104 -1.83 -1.16 -4.78
N LEU A 105 -1.73 -2.01 -5.81
CA LEU A 105 -0.47 -2.23 -6.52
C LEU A 105 0.00 -0.96 -7.25
N ARG A 106 -0.93 -0.19 -7.83
CA ARG A 106 -0.61 1.10 -8.47
C ARG A 106 -0.11 2.13 -7.46
N ASP A 107 -0.71 2.17 -6.27
CA ASP A 107 -0.30 3.08 -5.19
C ASP A 107 1.10 2.73 -4.69
N THR A 108 1.37 1.45 -4.43
CA THR A 108 2.71 0.96 -4.07
C THR A 108 3.72 1.25 -5.18
N ALA A 109 3.35 1.05 -6.44
CA ALA A 109 4.22 1.35 -7.58
C ALA A 109 4.52 2.86 -7.69
N GLY A 110 3.54 3.72 -7.42
CA GLY A 110 3.75 5.17 -7.35
C GLY A 110 4.74 5.56 -6.26
N PHE A 111 4.59 4.99 -5.07
CA PHE A 111 5.55 5.19 -3.98
C PHE A 111 6.97 4.75 -4.37
N VAL A 112 7.12 3.57 -4.99
CA VAL A 112 8.43 3.06 -5.45
C VAL A 112 9.02 3.97 -6.53
N ALA A 113 8.19 4.44 -7.48
CA ALA A 113 8.62 5.34 -8.55
C ALA A 113 9.13 6.69 -8.00
N ASP A 114 8.44 7.25 -7.01
CA ASP A 114 8.85 8.51 -6.36
C ASP A 114 10.11 8.31 -5.51
N ALA A 115 10.19 7.21 -4.76
CA ALA A 115 11.36 6.85 -3.97
C ALA A 115 12.61 6.70 -4.85
N ALA A 116 12.47 6.12 -6.05
CA ALA A 116 13.56 5.96 -7.01
C ALA A 116 14.20 7.30 -7.42
N LEU A 117 13.42 8.38 -7.49
CA LEU A 117 13.92 9.72 -7.79
C LEU A 117 14.62 10.39 -6.60
N ALA A 118 14.27 9.99 -5.37
CA ALA A 118 14.82 10.56 -4.14
C ALA A 118 16.10 9.84 -3.66
N MET A 119 16.37 8.64 -4.16
CA MET A 119 17.54 7.85 -3.75
C MET A 119 18.86 8.49 -4.21
N PRO A 120 19.87 8.61 -3.33
CA PRO A 120 21.22 9.00 -3.73
C PRO A 120 21.77 8.07 -4.80
N CYS A 121 22.54 8.63 -5.72
CA CYS A 121 23.21 7.88 -6.77
C CYS A 121 24.54 8.51 -7.15
N HIS A 122 25.35 7.74 -7.89
CA HIS A 122 26.64 8.17 -8.44
C HIS A 122 26.69 8.01 -9.97
#